data_AF-A0A8S3Q0F6-F1
#
_entry.id   AF-A0A8S3Q0F6-F1
#
_cell.length_a   1.000
_cell.length_b   1.000
_cell.length_c   1.000
_cell.angle_alpha   90.00
_cell.angle_beta   90.00
_cell.angle_gamma   90.00
#
_symmetry.space_group_name_H-M   'P 1'
#
loop_
_entity.id
_entity.type
_entity.pdbx_description
1 polymer ?
#
loop_
_entity_poly.entity_id
_entity_poly.type
_entity_poly.pdbx_seq_one_letter_code
_entity_poly.pdbx_strand_id
1 'polypeptide(L)'
;MSSRRRHDSYSDEEDGPSSVRKRRRVSENVDIEDRLESLITRVGEKSTSSLESNLEGLASVLEADLQNYKTKILKILVECVAALPEKMAVYTTLVGLLNAKNYNCGGEFTELLVRHLKEALKTGEFDNALLIVRFLSDLVNCHVIVAGSLIAMFDNFIEVTLEDNIPQVRSDFYVYAVMASLPWVGKELQEKKEQEFNKLLMSIDNYISKRQKIHAPTLRVWTSDDPHPQEEVIAFISECR
;
A
#
# COMPACT_ATOMS: atom_id res chain seq x y z
N MET A 1 24.39 -78.39 -1.94
CA MET A 1 23.22 -77.98 -1.12
C MET A 1 23.34 -76.47 -0.89
N SER A 2 22.70 -75.68 -1.75
CA SER A 2 21.50 -74.84 -1.46
C SER A 2 21.82 -73.62 -0.56
N SER A 3 21.94 -72.40 -1.11
CA SER A 3 20.86 -71.40 -1.33
C SER A 3 20.37 -70.81 0.02
N ARG A 4 20.26 -69.51 0.30
CA ARG A 4 19.88 -68.36 -0.54
C ARG A 4 20.10 -67.05 0.26
N ARG A 5 20.49 -65.98 -0.44
CA ARG A 5 20.51 -64.58 0.03
C ARG A 5 19.10 -64.12 0.44
N ARG A 6 18.97 -63.41 1.57
CA ARG A 6 17.77 -62.60 1.88
C ARG A 6 17.96 -61.20 1.31
N HIS A 7 17.11 -60.89 0.34
CA HIS A 7 16.87 -59.58 -0.24
C HIS A 7 15.63 -59.04 0.48
N ASP A 8 15.80 -58.05 1.34
CA ASP A 8 14.66 -57.35 1.95
C ASP A 8 14.16 -56.32 0.94
N SER A 9 12.99 -56.60 0.37
CA SER A 9 12.23 -55.69 -0.47
C SER A 9 11.59 -54.61 0.42
N TYR A 10 12.06 -53.37 0.30
CA TYR A 10 11.26 -52.22 0.71
C TYR A 10 10.32 -51.86 -0.44
N SER A 11 9.06 -52.26 -0.24
CA SER A 11 7.82 -51.67 -0.75
C SER A 11 7.93 -50.55 -1.80
N ASP A 12 7.67 -50.91 -3.06
CA ASP A 12 7.02 -50.01 -4.03
C ASP A 12 5.63 -49.66 -3.50
N GLU A 13 5.48 -48.49 -2.87
CA GLU A 13 4.16 -47.90 -2.69
C GLU A 13 3.74 -47.23 -4.00
N GLU A 14 2.67 -47.79 -4.58
CA GLU A 14 2.00 -47.36 -5.79
C GLU A 14 1.78 -45.83 -5.85
N ASP A 15 2.51 -45.15 -6.74
CA ASP A 15 2.20 -43.78 -7.17
C ASP A 15 0.92 -43.83 -8.04
N GLY A 16 -0.24 -43.94 -7.38
CA GLY A 16 -1.52 -44.05 -8.06
C GLY A 16 -1.83 -42.83 -8.94
N PRO A 17 -2.64 -42.96 -10.00
CA PRO A 17 -2.94 -41.88 -10.95
C PRO A 17 -3.55 -40.61 -10.32
N SER A 18 -4.05 -40.71 -9.09
CA SER A 18 -4.53 -39.57 -8.27
C SER A 18 -3.38 -38.70 -7.72
N SER A 19 -2.27 -39.30 -7.29
CA SER A 19 -1.06 -38.61 -6.79
C SER A 19 -0.43 -37.74 -7.88
N VAL A 20 -0.25 -38.32 -9.07
CA VAL A 20 0.33 -37.64 -10.24
C VAL A 20 -0.57 -36.49 -10.74
N ARG A 21 -1.88 -36.69 -10.79
CA ARG A 21 -2.85 -35.63 -11.16
C ARG A 21 -2.88 -34.49 -10.14
N LYS A 22 -2.76 -34.79 -8.85
CA LYS A 22 -2.72 -33.80 -7.79
C LYS A 22 -1.41 -32.99 -7.85
N ARG A 23 -0.26 -33.63 -8.03
CA ARG A 23 1.03 -32.95 -8.25
C ARG A 23 1.00 -32.05 -9.49
N ARG A 24 0.42 -32.53 -10.60
CA ARG A 24 0.29 -31.75 -11.84
C ARG A 24 -0.60 -30.51 -11.68
N ARG A 25 -1.76 -30.64 -11.01
CA ARG A 25 -2.65 -29.49 -10.73
C ARG A 25 -2.00 -28.45 -9.82
N VAL A 26 -1.22 -28.89 -8.83
CA VAL A 26 -0.48 -27.97 -7.95
C VAL A 26 0.57 -27.19 -8.75
N SER A 27 1.30 -27.84 -9.65
CA SER A 27 2.26 -27.17 -10.55
C SER A 27 1.58 -26.16 -11.48
N GLU A 28 0.46 -26.53 -12.09
CA GLU A 28 -0.30 -25.63 -12.99
C GLU A 28 -0.83 -24.38 -12.27
N ASN A 29 -1.25 -24.51 -11.00
CA ASN A 29 -1.68 -23.35 -10.21
C ASN A 29 -0.53 -22.41 -9.87
N VAL A 30 0.64 -22.95 -9.52
CA VAL A 30 1.84 -22.14 -9.22
C VAL A 30 2.28 -21.35 -10.45
N ASP A 31 2.29 -21.97 -11.64
CA ASP A 31 2.65 -21.29 -12.89
C ASP A 31 1.70 -20.11 -13.21
N ILE A 32 0.41 -20.24 -12.86
CA ILE A 32 -0.58 -19.17 -13.04
C ILE A 32 -0.34 -18.03 -12.03
N GLU A 33 -0.07 -18.36 -10.77
CA GLU A 33 0.23 -17.37 -9.73
C GLU A 33 1.49 -16.55 -10.08
N ASP A 34 2.56 -17.22 -10.53
CA ASP A 34 3.81 -16.56 -10.95
C ASP A 34 3.57 -15.67 -12.19
N ARG A 35 2.71 -16.11 -13.11
CA ARG A 35 2.30 -15.30 -14.26
C ARG A 35 1.52 -14.06 -13.84
N LEU A 36 0.57 -14.18 -12.89
CA LEU A 36 -0.20 -13.05 -12.37
C LEU A 36 0.73 -12.03 -11.69
N GLU A 37 1.68 -12.50 -10.89
CA GLU A 37 2.67 -11.68 -10.23
C GLU A 37 3.56 -10.92 -11.23
N SER A 38 4.02 -11.61 -12.28
CA SER A 38 4.79 -10.99 -13.37
C SER A 38 3.99 -9.92 -14.11
N LEU A 39 2.70 -10.17 -14.39
CA LEU A 39 1.85 -9.19 -15.07
C LEU A 39 1.61 -7.93 -14.23
N ILE A 40 1.36 -8.10 -12.92
CA ILE A 40 1.11 -6.98 -12.00
C ILE A 40 2.38 -6.17 -11.76
N THR A 41 3.53 -6.81 -11.53
CA THR A 41 4.79 -6.08 -11.24
C THR A 41 5.33 -5.31 -12.44
N ARG A 42 5.11 -5.83 -13.66
CA ARG A 42 5.61 -5.22 -14.90
C ARG A 42 4.70 -4.16 -15.52
N VAL A 43 3.48 -3.98 -15.02
CA VAL A 43 2.62 -2.89 -15.49
C VAL A 43 3.32 -1.53 -15.24
N GLY A 44 3.18 -0.60 -16.19
CA GLY A 44 3.89 0.68 -16.15
C GLY A 44 5.31 0.67 -16.72
N GLU A 45 5.84 -0.49 -17.13
CA GLU A 45 7.11 -0.56 -17.85
C GLU A 45 6.97 -0.17 -19.33
N LYS A 46 8.12 0.01 -20.02
CA LYS A 46 8.16 0.29 -21.46
C LYS A 46 7.40 -0.78 -22.23
N SER A 47 6.40 -0.34 -22.99
CA SER A 47 5.53 -1.19 -23.81
C SER A 47 5.33 -0.55 -25.19
N THR A 48 4.92 -1.37 -26.16
CA THR A 48 4.49 -0.90 -27.48
C THR A 48 3.09 -0.28 -27.45
N SER A 49 2.30 -0.60 -26.43
CA SER A 49 0.94 -0.10 -26.22
C SER A 49 0.91 0.98 -25.13
N SER A 50 -0.12 1.82 -25.14
CA SER A 50 -0.30 2.88 -24.14
C SER A 50 -0.53 2.31 -22.73
N LEU A 51 -0.23 3.11 -21.70
CA LEU A 51 -0.41 2.70 -20.30
C LEU A 51 -1.88 2.39 -19.99
N GLU A 52 -2.79 3.19 -20.51
CA GLU A 52 -4.25 3.03 -20.36
C GLU A 52 -4.70 1.69 -20.94
N SER A 53 -4.25 1.36 -22.15
CA SER A 53 -4.57 0.08 -22.80
C SER A 53 -4.00 -1.11 -22.01
N ASN A 54 -2.79 -0.98 -21.46
CA ASN A 54 -2.18 -2.03 -20.65
C ASN A 54 -2.94 -2.22 -19.33
N LEU A 55 -3.38 -1.14 -18.69
CA LEU A 55 -4.16 -1.18 -17.44
C LEU A 55 -5.55 -1.80 -17.65
N GLU A 56 -6.29 -1.40 -18.69
CA GLU A 56 -7.60 -1.96 -19.00
C GLU A 56 -7.52 -3.45 -19.36
N GLY A 57 -6.50 -3.82 -20.14
CA GLY A 57 -6.22 -5.22 -20.48
C GLY A 57 -5.89 -6.04 -19.24
N LEU A 58 -5.01 -5.54 -18.37
CA LEU A 58 -4.64 -6.21 -17.13
C LEU A 58 -5.84 -6.35 -16.19
N ALA A 59 -6.64 -5.30 -16.01
CA ALA A 59 -7.83 -5.34 -15.17
C ALA A 59 -8.81 -6.43 -15.62
N SER A 60 -8.98 -6.61 -16.94
CA SER A 60 -9.84 -7.65 -17.52
C SER A 60 -9.29 -9.06 -17.31
N VAL A 61 -7.95 -9.23 -17.39
CA VAL A 61 -7.30 -10.52 -17.08
C VAL A 61 -7.48 -10.87 -15.60
N LEU A 62 -7.18 -9.92 -14.71
CA LEU A 62 -7.31 -10.12 -13.27
C LEU A 62 -8.76 -10.43 -12.87
N GLU A 63 -9.74 -9.72 -13.44
CA GLU A 63 -11.16 -9.98 -13.21
C GLU A 63 -11.54 -11.43 -13.53
N ALA A 64 -11.10 -11.96 -14.67
CA ALA A 64 -11.38 -13.34 -15.07
C ALA A 64 -10.79 -14.37 -14.08
N ASP A 65 -9.65 -14.07 -13.48
CA ASP A 65 -8.95 -14.95 -12.54
C ASP A 65 -9.37 -14.75 -11.07
N LEU A 66 -10.20 -13.74 -10.75
CA LEU A 66 -10.65 -13.47 -9.38
C LEU A 66 -11.36 -14.67 -8.74
N GLN A 67 -12.12 -15.46 -9.50
CA GLN A 67 -12.88 -16.59 -8.93
C GLN A 67 -11.98 -17.62 -8.26
N ASN A 68 -10.77 -17.83 -8.78
CA ASN A 68 -9.85 -18.85 -8.31
C ASN A 68 -8.65 -18.27 -7.55
N TYR A 69 -8.24 -17.04 -7.87
CA TYR A 69 -6.97 -16.46 -7.41
C TYR A 69 -7.11 -15.12 -6.68
N LYS A 70 -8.33 -14.68 -6.32
CA LYS A 70 -8.56 -13.39 -5.64
C LYS A 70 -7.60 -13.14 -4.48
N THR A 71 -7.43 -14.08 -3.56
CA THR A 71 -6.55 -13.89 -2.39
C THR A 71 -5.10 -13.63 -2.78
N LYS A 72 -4.57 -14.33 -3.80
CA LYS A 72 -3.20 -14.13 -4.27
C LYS A 72 -3.07 -12.80 -5.03
N ILE A 73 -4.03 -12.45 -5.88
CA ILE A 73 -4.08 -11.16 -6.58
C ILE A 73 -4.07 -10.00 -5.58
N LEU A 74 -4.94 -10.04 -4.57
CA LEU A 74 -5.02 -8.99 -3.54
C LEU A 74 -3.70 -8.87 -2.76
N LYS A 75 -3.06 -9.99 -2.42
CA LYS A 75 -1.76 -9.97 -1.74
C LYS A 75 -0.67 -9.34 -2.60
N ILE A 76 -0.55 -9.73 -3.86
CA ILE A 76 0.44 -9.16 -4.79
C ILE A 76 0.23 -7.64 -4.91
N LEU A 77 -1.02 -7.19 -5.06
CA LEU A 77 -1.32 -5.76 -5.17
C LEU A 77 -0.92 -5.00 -3.89
N VAL A 78 -1.19 -5.56 -2.71
CA VAL A 78 -0.76 -4.96 -1.43
C VAL A 78 0.75 -4.95 -1.28
N GLU A 79 1.45 -6.01 -1.69
CA GLU A 79 2.91 -6.07 -1.70
C GLU A 79 3.52 -5.00 -2.62
N CYS A 80 2.91 -4.75 -3.78
CA CYS A 80 3.34 -3.70 -4.70
C CYS A 80 3.27 -2.30 -4.09
N VAL A 81 2.33 -2.04 -3.16
CA VAL A 81 2.22 -0.73 -2.48
C VAL A 81 3.50 -0.37 -1.73
N ALA A 82 4.09 -1.34 -1.04
CA ALA A 82 5.30 -1.14 -0.26
C ALA A 82 6.57 -1.30 -1.12
N ALA A 83 6.57 -2.24 -2.07
CA ALA A 83 7.74 -2.57 -2.86
C ALA A 83 8.02 -1.59 -4.02
N LEU A 84 6.98 -0.96 -4.57
CA LEU A 84 7.06 -0.15 -5.80
C LEU A 84 6.34 1.21 -5.66
N PRO A 85 6.72 2.05 -4.67
CA PRO A 85 6.04 3.32 -4.40
C PRO A 85 6.12 4.33 -5.56
N GLU A 86 7.11 4.22 -6.44
CA GLU A 86 7.24 5.06 -7.64
C GLU A 86 6.15 4.79 -8.69
N LYS A 87 5.49 3.63 -8.62
CA LYS A 87 4.37 3.24 -9.50
C LYS A 87 3.01 3.41 -8.83
N MET A 88 2.92 4.15 -7.72
CA MET A 88 1.70 4.29 -6.91
C MET A 88 0.44 4.56 -7.75
N ALA A 89 0.44 5.62 -8.58
CA ALA A 89 -0.70 6.01 -9.40
C ALA A 89 -1.13 4.92 -10.42
N VAL A 90 -0.19 4.10 -10.88
CA VAL A 90 -0.48 2.98 -11.79
C VAL A 90 -1.29 1.92 -11.06
N TYR A 91 -0.88 1.58 -9.84
CA TYR A 91 -1.55 0.57 -9.04
C TYR A 91 -2.88 1.04 -8.47
N THR A 92 -3.01 2.29 -8.03
CA THR A 92 -4.32 2.83 -7.59
C THR A 92 -5.32 2.87 -8.75
N THR A 93 -4.88 3.24 -9.95
CA THR A 93 -5.72 3.18 -11.16
C THR A 93 -6.15 1.74 -11.47
N LEU A 94 -5.23 0.77 -11.40
CA LEU A 94 -5.56 -0.64 -11.60
C LEU A 94 -6.61 -1.13 -10.58
N VAL A 95 -6.46 -0.77 -9.30
CA VAL A 95 -7.44 -1.08 -8.25
C VAL A 95 -8.78 -0.38 -8.53
N GLY A 96 -8.76 0.87 -9.03
CA GLY A 96 -9.95 1.60 -9.47
C GLY A 96 -10.71 0.88 -10.58
N LEU A 97 -10.01 0.39 -11.60
CA LEU A 97 -10.59 -0.39 -12.69
C LEU A 97 -11.17 -1.73 -12.19
N LEU A 98 -10.45 -2.41 -11.29
CA LEU A 98 -10.95 -3.64 -10.66
C LEU A 98 -12.20 -3.39 -9.80
N ASN A 99 -12.22 -2.29 -9.06
CA ASN A 99 -13.39 -1.89 -8.27
C ASN A 99 -14.60 -1.59 -9.16
N ALA A 100 -14.39 -0.93 -10.30
CA ALA A 100 -15.46 -0.65 -11.27
C ALA A 100 -16.05 -1.92 -11.89
N LYS A 101 -15.22 -2.95 -12.11
CA LYS A 101 -15.66 -4.27 -12.61
C LYS A 101 -16.28 -5.14 -11.51
N ASN A 102 -15.71 -5.10 -10.30
CA ASN A 102 -16.14 -5.89 -9.16
C ASN A 102 -16.00 -5.10 -7.85
N TYR A 103 -17.10 -4.49 -7.40
CA TYR A 103 -17.14 -3.66 -6.19
C TYR A 103 -16.73 -4.43 -4.91
N ASN A 104 -17.10 -5.71 -4.81
CA ASN A 104 -16.72 -6.54 -3.65
C ASN A 104 -15.20 -6.73 -3.58
N CYS A 105 -14.53 -6.87 -4.74
CA CYS A 105 -13.08 -6.95 -4.80
C CYS A 105 -12.40 -5.67 -4.30
N GLY A 106 -12.93 -4.49 -4.66
CA GLY A 106 -12.41 -3.21 -4.16
C GLY A 106 -12.57 -3.05 -2.63
N GLY A 107 -13.70 -3.49 -2.10
CA GLY A 107 -13.94 -3.53 -0.65
C GLY A 107 -12.98 -4.46 0.09
N GLU A 108 -12.81 -5.70 -0.39
CA GLU A 108 -11.88 -6.68 0.20
C GLU A 108 -10.41 -6.23 0.10
N PHE A 109 -10.02 -5.59 -1.00
CA PHE A 109 -8.71 -4.98 -1.16
C PHE A 109 -8.47 -3.90 -0.11
N THR A 110 -9.42 -2.97 0.04
CA THR A 110 -9.32 -1.88 1.01
C THR A 110 -9.24 -2.41 2.44
N GLU A 111 -10.03 -3.43 2.78
CA GLU A 111 -9.96 -4.08 4.09
C GLU A 111 -8.59 -4.74 4.35
N LEU A 112 -8.05 -5.44 3.36
CA LEU A 112 -6.71 -6.03 3.45
C LEU A 112 -5.64 -4.95 3.64
N LEU A 113 -5.71 -3.86 2.87
CA LEU A 113 -4.75 -2.76 2.94
C LEU A 113 -4.79 -2.07 4.31
N VAL A 114 -5.98 -1.83 4.88
CA VAL A 114 -6.13 -1.29 6.24
C VAL A 114 -5.60 -2.26 7.30
N ARG A 115 -5.77 -3.57 7.11
CA ARG A 115 -5.18 -4.59 8.01
C ARG A 115 -3.66 -4.52 7.99
N HIS A 116 -3.06 -4.38 6.81
CA HIS A 116 -1.62 -4.19 6.66
C HIS A 116 -1.13 -2.88 7.28
N LEU A 117 -1.89 -1.78 7.14
CA LEU A 117 -1.57 -0.52 7.82
C LEU A 117 -1.50 -0.70 9.35
N LYS A 118 -2.51 -1.38 9.93
CA LYS A 118 -2.56 -1.64 11.37
C LYS A 118 -1.37 -2.49 11.83
N GLU A 119 -0.99 -3.51 11.04
CA GLU A 119 0.15 -4.35 11.36
C GLU A 119 1.47 -3.56 11.24
N ALA A 120 1.67 -2.77 10.18
CA ALA A 120 2.86 -1.94 10.00
C ALA A 120 3.05 -0.94 11.15
N LEU A 121 1.97 -0.30 11.60
CA LEU A 121 2.01 0.59 12.78
C LEU A 121 2.35 -0.15 14.07
N LYS A 122 1.87 -1.39 14.21
CA LYS A 122 2.11 -2.24 15.39
C LYS A 122 3.54 -2.78 15.43
N THR A 123 4.13 -3.12 14.30
CA THR A 123 5.50 -3.62 14.18
C THR A 123 6.54 -2.50 14.11
N GLY A 124 6.11 -1.25 13.96
CA GLY A 124 7.00 -0.08 13.86
C GLY A 124 7.55 0.15 12.46
N GLU A 125 6.95 -0.45 11.43
CA GLU A 125 7.28 -0.22 10.02
C GLU A 125 6.61 1.08 9.52
N PHE A 126 7.03 2.21 10.09
CA PHE A 126 6.43 3.52 9.83
C PHE A 126 6.56 3.98 8.37
N ASP A 127 7.63 3.61 7.68
CA ASP A 127 7.81 3.91 6.25
C ASP A 127 6.76 3.17 5.40
N ASN A 128 6.52 1.88 5.68
CA ASN A 128 5.50 1.10 5.00
C ASN A 128 4.09 1.65 5.32
N ALA A 129 3.84 2.01 6.57
CA ALA A 129 2.59 2.64 6.98
C ALA A 129 2.35 3.94 6.20
N LEU A 130 3.37 4.78 6.02
CA LEU A 130 3.28 6.01 5.25
C LEU A 130 2.91 5.75 3.78
N LEU A 131 3.55 4.76 3.14
CA LEU A 131 3.23 4.38 1.76
C LEU A 131 1.78 3.90 1.63
N ILE A 132 1.30 3.12 2.60
CA ILE A 132 -0.09 2.65 2.61
C ILE A 132 -1.07 3.83 2.79
N VAL A 133 -0.78 4.80 3.66
CA VAL A 133 -1.64 5.99 3.86
C VAL A 133 -1.72 6.83 2.58
N ARG A 134 -0.59 7.02 1.89
CA ARG A 134 -0.57 7.71 0.58
C ARG A 134 -1.38 6.94 -0.46
N PHE A 135 -1.25 5.62 -0.51
CA PHE A 135 -2.02 4.77 -1.42
C PHE A 135 -3.52 4.86 -1.16
N LEU A 136 -3.94 4.75 0.11
CA LEU A 136 -5.35 4.95 0.52
C LEU A 136 -5.87 6.34 0.12
N SER A 137 -5.00 7.35 0.16
CA SER A 137 -5.35 8.71 -0.22
C SER A 137 -5.64 8.84 -1.71
N ASP A 138 -4.76 8.31 -2.56
CA ASP A 138 -4.93 8.37 -4.01
C ASP A 138 -6.06 7.45 -4.52
N LEU A 139 -6.45 6.42 -3.76
CA LEU A 139 -7.67 5.63 -4.03
C LEU A 139 -8.97 6.44 -3.98
N VAL A 140 -8.97 7.63 -3.35
CA VAL A 140 -10.12 8.55 -3.42
C VAL A 140 -10.28 9.12 -4.83
N ASN A 141 -9.18 9.50 -5.47
CA ASN A 141 -9.15 9.98 -6.85
C ASN A 141 -9.62 8.89 -7.83
N CYS A 142 -9.34 7.62 -7.51
CA CYS A 142 -9.78 6.45 -8.27
C CYS A 142 -11.20 5.97 -7.92
N HIS A 143 -11.94 6.71 -7.08
CA HIS A 143 -13.31 6.39 -6.64
C HIS A 143 -13.48 5.02 -5.97
N VAL A 144 -12.42 4.51 -5.34
CA VAL A 144 -12.48 3.29 -4.53
C VAL A 144 -12.83 3.62 -3.08
N ILE A 145 -12.30 4.74 -2.57
CA ILE A 145 -12.57 5.25 -1.23
C ILE A 145 -13.34 6.56 -1.32
N VAL A 146 -14.31 6.76 -0.44
CA VAL A 146 -15.05 8.03 -0.36
C VAL A 146 -14.26 9.06 0.45
N ALA A 147 -14.21 10.31 -0.02
CA ALA A 147 -13.45 11.40 0.60
C ALA A 147 -13.74 11.59 2.10
N GLY A 148 -15.01 11.41 2.51
CA GLY A 148 -15.41 11.52 3.91
C GLY A 148 -14.76 10.47 4.83
N SER A 149 -14.55 9.25 4.33
CA SER A 149 -13.88 8.20 5.10
C SER A 149 -12.39 8.48 5.28
N LEU A 150 -11.75 9.06 4.25
CA LEU A 150 -10.35 9.44 4.34
C LEU A 150 -10.15 10.60 5.32
N ILE A 151 -11.01 11.63 5.27
CA ILE A 151 -10.95 12.74 6.24
C ILE A 151 -11.16 12.24 7.66
N ALA A 152 -12.15 11.38 7.91
CA ALA A 152 -12.34 10.81 9.24
C ALA A 152 -11.11 10.03 9.73
N MET A 153 -10.40 9.34 8.83
CA MET A 153 -9.13 8.69 9.16
C MET A 153 -8.03 9.71 9.47
N PHE A 154 -7.91 10.78 8.70
CA PHE A 154 -6.96 11.86 8.97
C PHE A 154 -7.25 12.59 10.28
N ASP A 155 -8.52 12.85 10.60
CA ASP A 155 -8.92 13.43 11.89
C ASP A 155 -8.45 12.55 13.05
N ASN A 156 -8.70 11.23 12.98
CA ASN A 156 -8.21 10.28 13.99
C ASN A 156 -6.67 10.27 14.11
N PHE A 157 -5.95 10.52 13.02
CA PHE A 157 -4.49 10.64 13.06
C PHE A 157 -4.05 11.92 13.76
N ILE A 158 -4.71 13.04 13.48
CA ILE A 158 -4.40 14.33 14.09
C ILE A 158 -4.83 14.38 15.55
N GLU A 159 -5.87 13.65 15.97
CA GLU A 159 -6.25 13.51 17.38
C GLU A 159 -5.12 12.98 18.27
N VAL A 160 -4.14 12.24 17.72
CA VAL A 160 -2.94 11.81 18.45
C VAL A 160 -2.15 13.02 18.99
N THR A 161 -2.24 14.19 18.36
CA THR A 161 -1.61 15.44 18.85
C THR A 161 -2.21 15.95 20.16
N LEU A 162 -3.39 15.45 20.55
CA LEU A 162 -4.10 15.80 21.78
C LEU A 162 -3.84 14.79 22.92
N GLU A 163 -3.15 13.67 22.65
CA GLU A 163 -2.79 12.69 23.68
C GLU A 163 -1.78 13.28 24.66
N ASP A 164 -2.04 13.15 25.96
CA ASP A 164 -1.10 13.56 27.00
C ASP A 164 0.04 12.56 27.17
N ASN A 165 1.23 13.05 27.54
CA ASN A 165 2.41 12.25 27.91
C ASN A 165 2.95 11.31 26.82
N ILE A 166 2.81 11.69 25.54
CA ILE A 166 3.41 10.94 24.43
C ILE A 166 4.71 11.59 23.91
N PRO A 167 5.63 10.81 23.32
CA PRO A 167 6.79 11.37 22.63
C PRO A 167 6.37 12.25 21.43
N GLN A 168 6.99 13.42 21.26
CA GLN A 168 6.69 14.31 20.12
C GLN A 168 6.83 13.59 18.77
N VAL A 169 7.82 12.70 18.64
CA VAL A 169 8.05 11.90 17.42
C VAL A 169 6.86 11.01 17.02
N ARG A 170 6.00 10.61 17.99
CA ARG A 170 4.78 9.86 17.72
C ARG A 170 3.75 10.74 17.02
N SER A 171 3.46 11.91 17.58
CA SER A 171 2.56 12.89 16.97
C SER A 171 3.09 13.40 15.62
N ASP A 172 4.39 13.66 15.55
CA ASP A 172 5.09 14.11 14.33
C ASP A 172 4.85 13.12 13.18
N PHE A 173 4.94 11.81 13.43
CA PHE A 173 4.70 10.79 12.41
C PHE A 173 3.27 10.88 11.83
N TYR A 174 2.24 10.96 12.68
CA TYR A 174 0.85 11.00 12.20
C TYR A 174 0.55 12.28 11.42
N VAL A 175 1.06 13.42 11.91
CA VAL A 175 0.94 14.71 11.20
C VAL A 175 1.66 14.64 9.87
N TYR A 176 2.89 14.13 9.84
CA TYR A 176 3.66 13.92 8.62
C TYR A 176 2.94 13.00 7.63
N ALA A 177 2.34 11.90 8.08
CA ALA A 177 1.62 10.96 7.23
C ALA A 177 0.41 11.61 6.53
N VAL A 178 -0.34 12.45 7.25
CA VAL A 178 -1.45 13.22 6.67
C VAL A 178 -0.91 14.23 5.66
N MET A 179 0.02 15.08 6.06
CA MET A 179 0.55 16.15 5.20
C MET A 179 1.20 15.61 3.92
N ALA A 180 1.99 14.55 4.04
CA ALA A 180 2.69 13.96 2.91
C ALA A 180 1.76 13.22 1.93
N SER A 181 0.49 13.05 2.29
CA SER A 181 -0.55 12.49 1.42
C SER A 181 -1.38 13.57 0.72
N LEU A 182 -1.36 14.81 1.20
CA LEU A 182 -2.11 15.93 0.60
C LEU A 182 -1.75 16.25 -0.85
N PRO A 183 -0.49 16.13 -1.31
CA PRO A 183 -0.18 16.34 -2.73
C PRO A 183 -0.98 15.43 -3.68
N TRP A 184 -1.43 14.27 -3.20
CA TRP A 184 -2.20 13.30 -3.99
C TRP A 184 -3.70 13.60 -3.94
N VAL A 185 -4.24 13.96 -2.78
CA VAL A 185 -5.70 13.97 -2.56
C VAL A 185 -6.27 15.34 -2.13
N GLY A 186 -5.42 16.31 -1.80
CA GLY A 186 -5.82 17.55 -1.14
C GLY A 186 -6.89 18.34 -1.91
N LYS A 187 -6.77 18.40 -3.25
CA LYS A 187 -7.76 19.03 -4.12
C LYS A 187 -9.13 18.37 -3.99
N GLU A 188 -9.18 17.04 -4.05
CA GLU A 188 -10.42 16.27 -3.98
C GLU A 188 -11.10 16.43 -2.61
N LEU A 189 -10.31 16.50 -1.53
CA LEU A 189 -10.81 16.77 -0.19
C LEU A 189 -11.35 18.20 -0.04
N GLN A 190 -10.62 19.19 -0.56
CA GLN A 190 -11.08 20.58 -0.57
C GLN A 190 -12.41 20.73 -1.30
N GLU A 191 -12.55 20.11 -2.48
CA GLU A 191 -13.76 20.24 -3.30
C GLU A 191 -14.97 19.53 -2.69
N LYS A 192 -14.78 18.35 -2.08
CA LYS A 192 -15.89 17.54 -1.55
C LYS A 192 -16.22 17.80 -0.08
N LYS A 193 -15.25 18.29 0.70
CA LYS A 193 -15.27 18.34 2.16
C LYS A 193 -14.52 19.55 2.71
N GLU A 194 -14.72 20.71 2.08
CA GLU A 194 -14.05 21.97 2.41
C GLU A 194 -14.02 22.29 3.92
N GLN A 195 -15.15 22.19 4.61
CA GLN A 195 -15.24 22.59 6.02
C GLN A 195 -14.43 21.67 6.92
N GLU A 196 -14.55 20.36 6.74
CA GLU A 196 -13.82 19.36 7.50
C GLU A 196 -12.32 19.42 7.18
N PHE A 197 -11.97 19.59 5.91
CA PHE A 197 -10.59 19.71 5.48
C PHE A 197 -9.91 20.98 6.04
N ASN A 198 -10.58 22.13 6.04
CA ASN A 198 -10.06 23.34 6.66
C ASN A 198 -9.83 23.18 8.18
N LYS A 199 -10.74 22.48 8.89
CA LYS A 199 -10.57 22.18 10.32
C LYS A 199 -9.37 21.28 10.59
N LEU A 200 -9.15 20.28 9.74
CA LEU A 200 -7.99 19.41 9.78
C LEU A 200 -6.69 20.22 9.62
N LEU A 201 -6.62 21.12 8.63
CA LEU A 201 -5.47 21.99 8.40
C LEU A 201 -5.20 22.92 9.60
N MET A 202 -6.23 23.56 10.14
CA MET A 202 -6.09 24.42 11.33
C MET A 202 -5.55 23.64 12.54
N SER A 203 -5.97 22.39 12.73
CA SER A 203 -5.48 21.53 13.81
C SER A 203 -3.99 21.21 13.63
N ILE A 204 -3.57 20.94 12.38
CA ILE A 204 -2.16 20.72 12.04
C ILE A 204 -1.33 21.97 12.30
N ASP A 205 -1.79 23.15 11.87
CA ASP A 205 -1.05 24.41 12.06
C ASP A 205 -0.87 24.75 13.55
N ASN A 206 -1.94 24.56 14.33
CA ASN A 206 -1.90 24.74 15.79
C ASN A 206 -0.88 23.79 16.44
N TYR A 207 -0.81 22.53 16.00
CA TYR A 207 0.21 21.60 16.47
C TYR A 207 1.63 22.05 16.09
N ILE A 208 1.87 22.35 14.81
CA ILE A 208 3.19 22.74 14.29
C ILE A 208 3.74 23.97 15.03
N SER A 209 2.88 24.95 15.34
CA SER A 209 3.28 26.16 16.07
C SER A 209 3.83 25.91 17.49
N LYS A 210 3.48 24.79 18.11
CA LYS A 210 3.86 24.43 19.49
C LYS A 210 5.01 23.43 19.56
N ARG A 211 5.44 22.87 18.43
CA ARG A 211 6.47 21.83 18.39
C ARG A 211 7.83 22.34 18.86
N GLN A 212 8.55 21.48 19.57
CA GLN A 212 9.95 21.72 19.92
C GLN A 212 10.86 21.35 18.74
N LYS A 213 11.76 22.25 18.38
CA LYS A 213 12.72 22.08 17.26
C LYS A 213 14.16 21.85 17.72
N ILE A 214 14.32 21.24 18.90
CA ILE A 214 15.63 21.06 19.57
C ILE A 214 16.59 20.19 18.74
N HIS A 215 16.04 19.24 17.97
CA HIS A 215 16.81 18.34 17.10
C HIS A 215 17.35 19.03 15.84
N ALA A 216 16.76 20.16 15.42
CA ALA A 216 17.04 20.76 14.10
C ALA A 216 18.52 21.12 13.90
N PRO A 217 19.24 21.77 14.85
CA PRO A 217 20.65 22.08 14.67
C PRO A 217 21.55 20.85 14.50
N THR A 218 21.19 19.73 15.14
CA THR A 218 21.96 18.47 15.09
C THR A 218 21.78 17.74 13.77
N LEU A 219 20.62 17.87 13.13
CA LEU A 219 20.31 17.20 11.86
C LEU A 219 20.72 18.00 10.63
N ARG A 220 21.06 19.29 10.80
CA ARG A 220 21.58 20.13 9.72
C ARG A 220 22.93 19.59 9.23
N VAL A 221 23.04 19.35 7.93
CA VAL A 221 24.29 19.12 7.20
C VAL A 221 25.10 20.42 7.12
N TRP A 222 24.43 21.56 6.92
CA TRP A 222 25.03 22.88 6.87
C TRP A 222 24.34 23.83 7.84
N THR A 223 25.14 24.62 8.56
CA THR A 223 24.63 25.64 9.48
C THR A 223 24.33 26.96 8.78
N SER A 224 24.90 27.17 7.59
CA SER A 224 24.60 28.33 6.73
C SER A 224 23.24 28.13 6.07
N ASP A 225 22.41 29.17 6.08
CA ASP A 225 21.14 29.19 5.34
C ASP A 225 21.31 29.67 3.88
N ASP A 226 22.53 30.07 3.49
CA ASP A 226 22.89 30.47 2.12
C ASP A 226 23.72 29.37 1.41
N PRO A 227 23.42 29.01 0.14
CA PRO A 227 22.32 29.51 -0.71
C PRO A 227 20.94 28.90 -0.39
N HIS A 228 20.89 27.82 0.39
CA HIS A 228 19.67 27.07 0.66
C HIS A 228 19.51 26.77 2.16
N PRO A 229 18.45 27.26 2.81
CA PRO A 229 18.19 26.95 4.21
C PRO A 229 17.85 25.48 4.38
N GLN A 230 18.36 24.88 5.46
CA GLN A 230 17.99 23.52 5.86
C GLN A 230 16.87 23.57 6.88
N GLU A 231 15.66 23.47 6.34
CA GLU A 231 14.42 23.42 7.09
C GLU A 231 14.14 22.04 7.66
N GLU A 232 13.32 22.01 8.71
CA GLU A 232 12.83 20.76 9.28
C GLU A 232 11.67 20.24 8.43
N VAL A 233 11.61 18.92 8.22
CA VAL A 233 10.75 18.28 7.20
C VAL A 233 9.27 18.64 7.35
N ILE A 234 8.74 18.65 8.58
CA ILE A 234 7.34 18.99 8.83
C ILE A 234 7.06 20.47 8.55
N ALA A 235 7.99 21.37 8.91
CA ALA A 235 7.87 22.79 8.57
C ALA A 235 7.87 23.01 7.05
N PHE A 236 8.84 22.43 6.34
CA PHE A 236 8.96 22.54 4.89
C PHE A 236 7.71 22.04 4.15
N ILE A 237 7.20 20.87 4.53
CA ILE A 237 5.98 20.31 3.91
C ILE A 237 4.76 21.18 4.19
N SER A 238 4.71 21.85 5.34
CA SER A 238 3.62 22.77 5.65
C SER A 238 3.64 24.02 4.77
N GLU A 239 4.83 24.50 4.38
CA GLU A 239 4.98 25.66 3.50
C GLU A 239 4.70 25.34 2.01
N CYS A 240 4.79 24.06 1.62
CA CYS A 240 4.53 23.59 0.27
C CYS A 240 3.04 23.27 -0.04
N ARG A 241 2.12 23.54 0.89
CA ARG A 241 0.68 23.25 0.72
C ARG A 241 -0.06 24.30 -0.10
#